data_AF-A0A6I4NF03-F1
#
_entry.id   AF-A0A6I4NF03-F1
#
_cell.length_a   1.000
_cell.length_b   1.000
_cell.length_c   1.000
_cell.angle_alpha   90.00
_cell.angle_beta   90.00
_cell.angle_gamma   90.00
#
_symmetry.space_group_name_H-M   'P 1'
#
loop_
_entity.id
_entity.type
_entity.pdbx_description
1 polymer ?
#
loop_
_entity_poly.entity_id
_entity_poly.type
_entity_poly.pdbx_seq_one_letter_code
_entity_poly.pdbx_strand_id
1 'polypeptide(L)'
;MMRYPWAAGAPQDDASFPEVVVELQELTGDALMTPANSKLRRRLNRFRNDSGGGTISVRAYRGCPPADWADAVGAVVTQWAAERHVRADAYVNMLAHPAEEAHPYVLSVDGKACGFYLFEPIGAGTVGCYANLCVCAGRPGLTEAGLYAALEDLQEHGVQRVNLGGSEQLSLHRYKLKFGGERRPVTANLATLPTETPGTALSPGVRAVAAEPPPW
;
A
#
# COMPACT_ATOMS: atom_id res chain seq x y z
N MET A 1 8.15 -23.25 16.43
CA MET A 1 7.87 -22.72 15.08
C MET A 1 8.53 -21.34 15.02
N MET A 2 9.68 -21.22 14.36
CA MET A 2 10.46 -19.96 14.32
C MET A 2 9.88 -19.02 13.25
N ARG A 3 9.56 -17.79 13.64
CA ARG A 3 9.08 -16.70 12.78
C ARG A 3 10.25 -15.78 12.50
N TYR A 4 10.59 -15.56 11.23
CA TYR A 4 11.58 -14.56 10.85
C TYR A 4 10.88 -13.26 10.48
N PRO A 5 11.33 -12.11 10.99
CA PRO A 5 10.86 -10.81 10.53
C PRO A 5 11.28 -10.59 9.07
N TRP A 6 10.52 -9.79 8.33
CA TRP A 6 10.81 -9.43 6.93
C TRP A 6 12.11 -8.63 6.76
N ALA A 7 12.73 -8.18 7.86
CA ALA A 7 14.10 -7.70 7.95
C ALA A 7 14.70 -8.01 9.34
N ALA A 8 16.02 -8.18 9.44
CA ALA A 8 16.73 -8.62 10.66
C ALA A 8 16.59 -7.70 11.90
N GLY A 9 15.97 -6.52 11.75
CA GLY A 9 15.67 -5.58 12.84
C GLY A 9 14.22 -5.10 12.88
N ALA A 10 13.31 -5.70 12.10
CA ALA A 10 11.91 -5.31 12.17
C ALA A 10 11.31 -5.75 13.53
N PRO A 11 10.51 -4.90 14.20
CA PRO A 11 9.76 -5.30 15.39
C PRO A 11 9.00 -6.59 15.10
N GLN A 12 8.96 -7.51 16.07
CA GLN A 12 8.10 -8.69 15.94
C GLN A 12 6.66 -8.20 15.77
N ASP A 13 6.03 -8.51 14.63
CA ASP A 13 4.65 -8.14 14.31
C ASP A 13 3.76 -8.30 15.52
N ASP A 14 3.19 -7.18 15.97
CA ASP A 14 2.32 -7.12 17.12
C ASP A 14 1.06 -7.94 16.80
N ALA A 15 0.92 -9.09 17.47
CA ALA A 15 -0.10 -10.11 17.18
C ALA A 15 -1.55 -9.62 17.42
N SER A 16 -1.73 -8.36 17.80
CA SER A 16 -2.98 -7.77 18.24
C SER A 16 -3.96 -7.52 17.08
N PHE A 17 -3.48 -7.00 15.94
CA PHE A 17 -4.33 -6.72 14.78
C PHE A 17 -3.62 -7.06 13.46
N PRO A 18 -4.20 -7.94 12.63
CA PRO A 18 -3.56 -8.39 11.40
C PRO A 18 -3.47 -7.27 10.35
N GLU A 19 -2.65 -7.54 9.35
CA GLU A 19 -2.54 -6.70 8.16
C GLU A 19 -3.90 -6.49 7.48
N VAL A 20 -4.04 -5.32 6.85
CA VAL A 20 -5.23 -4.96 6.06
C VAL A 20 -4.81 -4.80 4.61
N VAL A 21 -5.28 -5.71 3.76
CA VAL A 21 -5.05 -5.65 2.32
C VAL A 21 -6.28 -5.10 1.63
N VAL A 22 -6.07 -4.15 0.74
CA VAL A 22 -7.10 -3.48 -0.05
C VAL A 22 -6.99 -3.95 -1.49
N GLU A 23 -8.07 -4.51 -2.03
CA GLU A 23 -8.25 -4.75 -3.46
C GLU A 23 -8.75 -3.45 -4.11
N LEU A 24 -7.90 -2.79 -4.90
CA LEU A 24 -8.21 -1.44 -5.41
C LEU A 24 -9.45 -1.42 -6.29
N GLN A 25 -9.64 -2.45 -7.15
CA GLN A 25 -10.82 -2.59 -8.00
C GLN A 25 -12.16 -2.65 -7.23
N GLU A 26 -12.13 -3.01 -5.95
CA GLU A 26 -13.33 -3.09 -5.10
C GLU A 26 -13.60 -1.78 -4.34
N LEU A 27 -12.70 -0.80 -4.43
CA LEU A 27 -12.74 0.43 -3.64
C LEU A 27 -12.93 1.70 -4.48
N THR A 28 -12.26 1.77 -5.63
CA THR A 28 -12.08 3.00 -6.41
C THR A 28 -12.96 3.01 -7.68
N GLY A 29 -13.07 4.18 -8.33
CA GLY A 29 -13.96 4.36 -9.48
C GLY A 29 -15.43 4.01 -9.18
N ASP A 30 -16.06 3.23 -10.06
CA ASP A 30 -17.46 2.81 -9.92
C ASP A 30 -17.72 1.98 -8.64
N ALA A 31 -16.70 1.26 -8.14
CA ALA A 31 -16.83 0.47 -6.93
C ALA A 31 -17.10 1.35 -5.69
N LEU A 32 -16.62 2.60 -5.67
CA LEU A 32 -16.94 3.56 -4.61
C LEU A 32 -18.44 3.84 -4.52
N MET A 33 -19.18 3.73 -5.64
CA MET A 33 -20.61 4.06 -5.73
C MET A 33 -21.52 2.95 -5.19
N THR A 34 -20.98 1.75 -4.92
CA THR A 34 -21.73 0.62 -4.39
C THR A 34 -22.28 0.85 -2.98
N PRO A 35 -23.28 0.06 -2.54
CA PRO A 35 -23.74 0.08 -1.14
C PRO A 35 -22.65 -0.30 -0.13
N ALA A 36 -21.75 -1.22 -0.49
CA ALA A 36 -20.64 -1.66 0.36
C ALA A 36 -19.74 -0.49 0.77
N ASN A 37 -19.46 0.42 -0.17
CA ASN A 37 -18.60 1.59 0.05
C ASN A 37 -19.34 2.87 0.45
N SER A 38 -20.66 2.78 0.71
CA SER A 38 -21.49 3.95 1.06
C SER A 38 -20.99 4.73 2.27
N LYS A 39 -20.42 4.06 3.28
CA LYS A 39 -19.84 4.72 4.46
C LYS A 39 -18.58 5.52 4.11
N LEU A 40 -17.69 4.95 3.32
CA LEU A 40 -16.48 5.65 2.86
C LEU A 40 -16.87 6.83 1.97
N ARG A 41 -17.73 6.60 0.98
CA ARG A 41 -18.24 7.66 0.09
C ARG A 41 -18.84 8.83 0.87
N ARG A 42 -19.66 8.57 1.89
CA ARG A 42 -20.22 9.63 2.75
C ARG A 42 -19.15 10.41 3.52
N ARG A 43 -18.10 9.76 4.00
CA ARG A 43 -16.98 10.43 4.69
C ARG A 43 -16.20 11.32 3.74
N LEU A 44 -15.87 10.82 2.56
CA LEU A 44 -15.18 11.57 1.52
C LEU A 44 -16.01 12.77 1.05
N ASN A 45 -17.31 12.58 0.80
CA ASN A 45 -18.20 13.67 0.41
C ASN A 45 -18.38 14.70 1.53
N ARG A 46 -18.53 14.25 2.78
CA ARG A 46 -18.57 15.15 3.93
C ARG A 46 -17.29 15.97 4.00
N PHE A 47 -16.14 15.33 3.88
CA PHE A 47 -14.87 16.02 3.89
C PHE A 47 -14.77 17.07 2.79
N ARG A 48 -15.11 16.71 1.53
CA ARG A 48 -15.12 17.63 0.38
C ARG A 48 -16.06 18.83 0.58
N ASN A 49 -17.21 18.62 1.24
CA ASN A 49 -18.20 19.67 1.48
C ASN A 49 -17.86 20.52 2.71
N ASP A 50 -17.26 19.93 3.74
CA ASP A 50 -16.97 20.54 5.03
C ASP A 50 -15.56 21.16 5.09
N SER A 51 -14.70 20.97 4.08
CA SER A 51 -13.29 21.40 4.10
C SER A 51 -13.06 22.93 4.15
N GLY A 52 -14.09 23.72 4.45
CA GLY A 52 -13.94 25.08 4.96
C GLY A 52 -13.24 26.05 4.01
N GLY A 53 -13.30 25.78 2.70
CA GLY A 53 -12.72 26.63 1.66
C GLY A 53 -11.29 26.30 1.24
N GLY A 54 -10.66 25.25 1.82
CA GLY A 54 -9.30 24.89 1.44
C GLY A 54 -9.22 23.98 0.21
N THR A 55 -8.32 24.28 -0.75
CA THR A 55 -8.06 23.40 -1.90
C THR A 55 -7.14 22.26 -1.49
N ILE A 56 -7.53 21.03 -1.80
CA ILE A 56 -6.77 19.83 -1.44
C ILE A 56 -6.24 19.19 -2.71
N SER A 57 -4.97 18.83 -2.69
CA SER A 57 -4.32 18.14 -3.79
C SER A 57 -3.43 17.03 -3.26
N VAL A 58 -3.43 15.89 -3.94
CA VAL A 58 -2.43 14.84 -3.76
C VAL A 58 -1.58 14.82 -5.02
N ARG A 59 -0.27 15.01 -4.85
CA ARG A 59 0.70 14.97 -5.95
C ARG A 59 1.55 13.72 -5.85
N ALA A 60 1.54 12.91 -6.92
CA ALA A 60 2.48 11.82 -7.09
C ALA A 60 3.86 12.34 -7.52
N TYR A 61 4.93 11.75 -7.00
CA TYR A 61 6.32 12.03 -7.38
C TYR A 61 7.00 10.79 -7.99
N ARG A 62 6.24 9.97 -8.71
CA ARG A 62 6.76 8.79 -9.43
C ARG A 62 7.89 9.19 -10.38
N GLY A 63 9.03 8.50 -10.29
CA GLY A 63 10.19 8.74 -11.14
C GLY A 63 10.88 10.09 -10.90
N CYS A 64 10.45 10.87 -9.90
CA CYS A 64 11.16 12.08 -9.49
C CYS A 64 12.34 11.70 -8.58
N PRO A 65 13.49 12.37 -8.72
CA PRO A 65 14.56 12.29 -7.72
C PRO A 65 14.02 12.58 -6.32
N PRO A 66 14.49 11.88 -5.27
CA PRO A 66 14.09 12.15 -3.89
C PRO A 66 14.21 13.62 -3.48
N ALA A 67 15.21 14.33 -4.02
CA ALA A 67 15.43 15.75 -3.79
C ALA A 67 14.22 16.63 -4.11
N ASP A 68 13.37 16.25 -5.08
CA ASP A 68 12.24 17.08 -5.54
C ASP A 68 11.07 17.12 -4.55
N TRP A 69 11.01 16.16 -3.62
CA TRP A 69 9.97 16.09 -2.60
C TRP A 69 10.52 16.03 -1.18
N ALA A 70 11.84 15.83 -1.00
CA ALA A 70 12.49 15.73 0.29
C ALA A 70 12.23 16.94 1.20
N ASP A 71 12.24 18.16 0.66
CA ASP A 71 12.01 19.36 1.47
C ASP A 71 10.56 19.43 1.99
N ALA A 72 9.60 19.18 1.09
CA ALA A 72 8.17 19.19 1.43
C ALA A 72 7.82 18.07 2.42
N VAL A 73 8.39 16.88 2.22
CA VAL A 73 8.15 15.73 3.09
C VAL A 73 8.93 15.84 4.39
N GLY A 74 10.15 16.37 4.37
CA GLY A 74 10.98 16.60 5.54
C GLY A 74 10.26 17.48 6.56
N ALA A 75 9.67 18.60 6.11
CA ALA A 75 8.86 19.45 6.97
C ALA A 75 7.64 18.72 7.57
N VAL A 76 6.93 17.91 6.77
CA VAL A 76 5.79 17.10 7.23
C VAL A 76 6.24 16.06 8.26
N VAL A 77 7.34 15.35 8.01
CA VAL A 77 7.90 14.33 8.90
C VAL A 77 8.34 14.95 10.22
N THR A 78 9.10 16.05 10.18
CA THR A 78 9.56 16.74 11.38
C THR A 78 8.39 17.22 12.24
N GLN A 79 7.38 17.85 11.62
CA GLN A 79 6.21 18.31 12.35
C GLN A 79 5.39 17.13 12.92
N TRP A 80 5.15 16.08 12.12
CA TRP A 80 4.41 14.90 12.57
C TRP A 80 5.11 14.20 13.73
N ALA A 81 6.43 14.05 13.65
CA ALA A 81 7.25 13.45 14.69
C ALA A 81 7.19 14.27 15.99
N ALA A 82 7.25 15.60 15.89
CA ALA A 82 7.11 16.50 17.04
C ALA A 82 5.72 16.39 17.71
N GLU A 83 4.64 16.38 16.92
CA GLU A 83 3.26 16.25 17.43
C GLU A 83 2.99 14.89 18.09
N ARG A 84 3.73 13.85 17.71
CA ARG A 84 3.56 12.47 18.21
C ARG A 84 4.62 12.05 19.23
N HIS A 85 5.60 12.90 19.52
CA HIS A 85 6.74 12.59 20.40
C HIS A 85 7.52 11.33 19.98
N VAL A 86 7.73 11.16 18.67
CA VAL A 86 8.49 10.04 18.10
C VAL A 86 9.72 10.53 17.34
N ARG A 87 10.68 9.64 17.09
CA ARG A 87 11.87 9.97 16.28
C ARG A 87 11.51 10.00 14.79
N ALA A 88 12.05 11.00 14.09
CA ALA A 88 11.85 11.18 12.64
C ALA A 88 12.80 10.32 11.78
N ASP A 89 13.83 9.75 12.37
CA ASP A 89 14.94 9.04 11.71
C ASP A 89 14.49 7.87 10.83
N ALA A 90 13.53 7.07 11.32
CA ALA A 90 12.98 5.97 10.54
C ALA A 90 12.39 6.43 9.20
N TYR A 91 11.70 7.59 9.20
CA TYR A 91 11.14 8.16 7.97
C TYR A 91 12.21 8.80 7.11
N VAL A 92 13.17 9.53 7.70
CA VAL A 92 14.27 10.18 6.95
C VAL A 92 15.05 9.18 6.10
N ASN A 93 15.34 7.98 6.63
CA ASN A 93 16.01 6.93 5.86
C ASN A 93 15.16 6.45 4.67
N MET A 94 13.85 6.27 4.86
CA MET A 94 12.92 5.93 3.77
C MET A 94 12.86 7.03 2.71
N LEU A 95 12.99 8.32 3.11
CA LEU A 95 13.00 9.42 2.16
C LEU A 95 14.29 9.47 1.33
N ALA A 96 15.42 9.20 1.97
CA ALA A 96 16.72 9.26 1.32
C ALA A 96 16.94 8.07 0.36
N HIS A 97 16.32 6.93 0.65
CA HIS A 97 16.55 5.67 -0.05
C HIS A 97 15.23 4.92 -0.32
N PRO A 98 14.29 5.49 -1.10
CA PRO A 98 13.07 4.78 -1.45
C PRO A 98 13.40 3.55 -2.31
N ALA A 99 12.57 2.51 -2.23
CA ALA A 99 12.67 1.37 -3.14
C ALA A 99 12.58 1.79 -4.61
N GLU A 100 13.18 0.99 -5.51
CA GLU A 100 12.94 1.13 -6.94
C GLU A 100 11.43 0.99 -7.22
N GLU A 101 10.89 1.84 -8.09
CA GLU A 101 9.45 1.91 -8.39
C GLU A 101 8.53 2.33 -7.21
N ALA A 102 9.09 2.95 -6.17
CA ALA A 102 8.26 3.52 -5.11
C ALA A 102 7.26 4.56 -5.64
N HIS A 103 6.12 4.67 -4.96
CA HIS A 103 5.05 5.62 -5.23
C HIS A 103 4.94 6.63 -4.07
N PRO A 104 5.76 7.70 -4.08
CA PRO A 104 5.65 8.79 -3.12
C PRO A 104 4.52 9.76 -3.47
N TYR A 105 3.75 10.17 -2.46
CA TYR A 105 2.67 11.15 -2.58
C TYR A 105 2.77 12.22 -1.52
N VAL A 106 2.60 13.49 -1.92
CA VAL A 106 2.47 14.61 -0.99
C VAL A 106 1.04 15.13 -1.02
N LEU A 107 0.41 15.14 0.13
CA LEU A 107 -0.88 15.79 0.35
C LEU A 107 -0.64 17.25 0.73
N SER A 108 -1.31 18.15 0.01
CA SER A 108 -1.28 19.58 0.29
C SER A 108 -2.68 20.12 0.54
N VAL A 109 -2.74 21.10 1.43
CA VAL A 109 -3.92 21.92 1.72
C VAL A 109 -3.52 23.36 1.46
N ASP A 110 -4.23 24.04 0.56
CA ASP A 110 -3.96 25.44 0.20
C ASP A 110 -2.51 25.65 -0.27
N GLY A 111 -1.99 24.68 -1.02
CA GLY A 111 -0.60 24.67 -1.52
C GLY A 111 0.46 24.32 -0.48
N LYS A 112 0.10 24.12 0.80
CA LYS A 112 1.02 23.72 1.85
C LYS A 112 1.00 22.21 2.07
N ALA A 113 2.16 21.57 1.99
CA ALA A 113 2.32 20.17 2.32
C ALA A 113 1.91 19.88 3.77
N CYS A 114 1.03 18.90 3.96
CA CYS A 114 0.49 18.52 5.26
C CYS A 114 0.35 17.01 5.44
N GLY A 115 0.71 16.21 4.43
CA GLY A 115 0.74 14.76 4.55
C GLY A 115 1.68 14.13 3.54
N PHE A 116 2.09 12.90 3.85
CA PHE A 116 3.00 12.12 3.04
C PHE A 116 2.56 10.66 3.05
N TYR A 117 2.53 10.06 1.87
CA TYR A 117 2.27 8.64 1.70
C TYR A 117 3.40 8.02 0.89
N LEU A 118 3.89 6.87 1.33
CA LEU A 118 4.91 6.11 0.61
C LEU A 118 4.40 4.69 0.44
N PHE A 119 4.36 4.24 -0.82
CA PHE A 119 4.07 2.86 -1.15
C PHE A 119 5.25 2.27 -1.92
N GLU A 120 5.64 1.06 -1.55
CA GLU A 120 6.76 0.35 -2.19
C GLU A 120 6.30 -1.01 -2.71
N PRO A 121 6.82 -1.49 -3.84
CA PRO A 121 6.46 -2.78 -4.39
C PRO A 121 6.86 -3.92 -3.42
N ILE A 122 5.92 -4.81 -3.13
CA ILE A 122 6.14 -6.02 -2.31
C ILE A 122 5.80 -7.31 -3.06
N GLY A 123 5.42 -7.21 -4.32
CA GLY A 123 5.09 -8.32 -5.20
C GLY A 123 4.37 -7.85 -6.47
N ALA A 124 4.13 -8.77 -7.39
CA ALA A 124 3.44 -8.46 -8.64
C ALA A 124 2.07 -7.80 -8.37
N GLY A 125 1.88 -6.59 -8.92
CA GLY A 125 0.66 -5.79 -8.77
C GLY A 125 0.32 -5.39 -7.33
N THR A 126 1.27 -5.49 -6.40
CA THR A 126 1.02 -5.30 -4.96
C THR A 126 2.06 -4.38 -4.33
N VAL A 127 1.59 -3.37 -3.60
CA VAL A 127 2.45 -2.43 -2.86
C VAL A 127 2.15 -2.45 -1.36
N GLY A 128 3.17 -2.23 -0.54
CA GLY A 128 3.04 -2.02 0.90
C GLY A 128 3.01 -0.53 1.23
N CYS A 129 2.17 -0.10 2.18
CA CYS A 129 2.13 1.27 2.67
C CYS A 129 3.14 1.44 3.83
N TYR A 130 4.27 2.08 3.55
CA TYR A 130 5.35 2.30 4.51
C TYR A 130 5.23 3.62 5.27
N ALA A 131 4.56 4.61 4.68
CA ALA A 131 4.23 5.87 5.35
C ALA A 131 2.80 6.31 5.03
N ASN A 132 2.10 6.78 6.07
CA ASN A 132 0.81 7.49 5.98
C ASN A 132 0.80 8.55 7.09
N LEU A 133 1.44 9.68 6.79
CA LEU A 133 1.64 10.79 7.72
C LEU A 133 0.70 11.94 7.36
N CYS A 134 0.14 12.59 8.38
CA CYS A 134 -0.68 13.77 8.20
C CYS A 134 -0.62 14.63 9.48
N VAL A 135 -0.23 15.89 9.35
CA VAL A 135 -0.02 16.84 10.46
C VAL A 135 -1.23 17.73 10.74
N CYS A 136 -2.21 17.74 9.83
CA CYS A 136 -3.42 18.54 10.01
C CYS A 136 -4.53 17.76 10.74
N ALA A 137 -4.27 17.34 11.99
CA ALA A 137 -5.21 16.57 12.81
C ALA A 137 -6.55 17.31 13.07
N GLY A 138 -6.58 18.63 12.95
CA GLY A 138 -7.78 19.47 13.11
C GLY A 138 -8.78 19.42 11.96
N ARG A 139 -8.52 18.65 10.88
CA ARG A 139 -9.45 18.48 9.75
C ARG A 139 -9.92 17.03 9.65
N PRO A 140 -11.04 16.66 10.31
CA PRO A 140 -11.57 15.30 10.27
C PRO A 140 -11.80 14.82 8.82
N GLY A 141 -11.26 13.67 8.46
CA GLY A 141 -11.37 13.09 7.12
C GLY A 141 -10.23 13.45 6.16
N LEU A 142 -9.32 14.37 6.50
CA LEU A 142 -8.20 14.75 5.61
C LEU A 142 -7.27 13.59 5.29
N THR A 143 -6.83 12.84 6.30
CA THR A 143 -5.98 11.67 6.07
C THR A 143 -6.72 10.58 5.28
N GLU A 144 -8.05 10.47 5.45
CA GLU A 144 -8.87 9.50 4.72
C GLU A 144 -8.98 9.88 3.24
N ALA A 145 -9.21 11.16 2.94
CA ALA A 145 -9.30 11.67 1.59
C ALA A 145 -7.96 11.64 0.86
N GLY A 146 -6.87 12.01 1.54
CA GLY A 146 -5.53 11.92 0.97
C GLY A 146 -5.11 10.49 0.67
N LEU A 147 -5.40 9.54 1.57
CA LEU A 147 -5.14 8.13 1.32
C LEU A 147 -5.98 7.62 0.16
N TYR A 148 -7.28 7.92 0.12
CA TYR A 148 -8.15 7.49 -0.98
C TYR A 148 -7.66 7.99 -2.34
N ALA A 149 -7.26 9.26 -2.44
CA ALA A 149 -6.74 9.82 -3.69
C ALA A 149 -5.43 9.13 -4.14
N ALA A 150 -4.55 8.77 -3.21
CA ALA A 150 -3.37 7.97 -3.54
C ALA A 150 -3.74 6.54 -3.99
N LEU A 151 -4.74 5.90 -3.37
CA LEU A 151 -5.21 4.57 -3.77
C LEU A 151 -5.87 4.57 -5.16
N GLU A 152 -6.63 5.62 -5.49
CA GLU A 152 -7.23 5.82 -6.81
C GLU A 152 -6.15 5.95 -7.89
N ASP A 153 -5.17 6.82 -7.67
CA ASP A 153 -4.06 6.99 -8.61
C ASP A 153 -3.16 5.74 -8.71
N LEU A 154 -2.93 4.98 -7.63
CA LEU A 154 -2.26 3.68 -7.70
C LEU A 154 -3.00 2.69 -8.62
N GLN A 155 -4.34 2.64 -8.55
CA GLN A 155 -5.15 1.78 -9.40
C GLN A 155 -5.01 2.16 -10.87
N GLU A 156 -5.05 3.45 -11.18
CA GLU A 156 -4.87 3.97 -12.55
C GLU A 156 -3.50 3.58 -13.13
N HIS A 157 -2.52 3.35 -12.27
CA HIS A 157 -1.16 2.92 -12.64
C HIS A 157 -0.95 1.41 -12.54
N GLY A 158 -2.02 0.62 -12.50
CA GLY A 158 -1.97 -0.84 -12.62
C GLY A 158 -1.66 -1.59 -11.33
N VAL A 159 -1.61 -0.91 -10.18
CA VAL A 159 -1.58 -1.59 -8.88
C VAL A 159 -2.94 -2.23 -8.64
N GLN A 160 -2.94 -3.48 -8.21
CA GLN A 160 -4.16 -4.23 -7.90
C GLN A 160 -4.44 -4.20 -6.41
N ARG A 161 -3.39 -4.31 -5.59
CA ARG A 161 -3.49 -4.50 -4.15
C ARG A 161 -2.58 -3.57 -3.36
N VAL A 162 -3.07 -3.13 -2.22
CA VAL A 162 -2.30 -2.35 -1.25
C VAL A 162 -2.36 -3.00 0.13
N ASN A 163 -1.22 -3.38 0.68
CA ASN A 163 -1.10 -3.79 2.07
C ASN A 163 -0.89 -2.55 2.94
N LEU A 164 -1.88 -2.20 3.78
CA LEU A 164 -1.80 -1.06 4.70
C LEU A 164 -1.02 -1.38 5.99
N GLY A 165 -0.51 -2.60 6.15
CA GLY A 165 0.24 -3.11 7.30
C GLY A 165 -0.61 -3.49 8.52
N GLY A 166 0.01 -4.19 9.47
CA GLY A 166 -0.55 -4.53 10.80
C GLY A 166 -0.80 -3.30 11.68
N SER A 167 -1.32 -3.47 12.89
CA SER A 167 -1.53 -2.32 13.81
C SER A 167 -1.30 -2.68 15.27
N GLU A 168 -0.63 -1.79 16.00
CA GLU A 168 -0.46 -1.95 17.46
C GLU A 168 -1.74 -1.54 18.22
N GLN A 169 -2.61 -0.75 17.56
CA GLN A 169 -3.77 -0.11 18.18
C GLN A 169 -5.07 -0.40 17.41
N LEU A 170 -6.15 -0.66 18.16
CA LEU A 170 -7.48 -0.89 17.61
C LEU A 170 -8.00 0.30 16.80
N SER A 171 -7.69 1.54 17.22
CA SER A 171 -8.08 2.76 16.52
C SER A 171 -7.46 2.83 15.12
N LEU A 172 -6.18 2.49 15.00
CA LEU A 172 -5.46 2.42 13.74
C LEU A 172 -5.97 1.27 12.85
N HIS A 173 -6.23 0.10 13.44
CA HIS A 173 -6.81 -1.01 12.69
C HIS A 173 -8.20 -0.64 12.14
N ARG A 174 -9.08 -0.06 12.97
CA ARG A 174 -10.40 0.45 12.55
C ARG A 174 -10.29 1.56 11.51
N TYR A 175 -9.20 2.33 11.51
CA TYR A 175 -8.92 3.30 10.46
C TYR A 175 -8.70 2.61 9.12
N LYS A 176 -7.82 1.61 9.06
CA LYS A 176 -7.49 0.85 7.84
C LYS A 176 -8.69 0.10 7.26
N LEU A 177 -9.54 -0.47 8.12
CA LEU A 177 -10.77 -1.19 7.73
C LEU A 177 -11.81 -0.33 7.00
N LYS A 178 -11.63 0.99 6.91
CA LYS A 178 -12.51 1.86 6.11
C LYS A 178 -12.28 1.69 4.60
N PHE A 179 -11.13 1.15 4.21
CA PHE A 179 -10.68 1.08 2.82
C PHE A 179 -10.73 -0.35 2.23
N GLY A 180 -11.03 -1.40 3.00
CA GLY A 180 -10.97 -2.76 2.46
C GLY A 180 -11.51 -3.85 3.38
N GLY A 181 -11.85 -4.99 2.76
CA GLY A 181 -12.76 -6.01 3.30
C GLY A 181 -12.17 -7.37 3.68
N GLU A 182 -10.94 -7.75 3.27
CA GLU A 182 -10.36 -9.03 3.69
C GLU A 182 -9.41 -8.89 4.88
N ARG A 183 -9.79 -9.57 5.98
CA ARG A 183 -8.92 -9.84 7.12
C ARG A 183 -8.11 -11.07 6.77
N ARG A 184 -6.87 -10.90 6.33
CA ARG A 184 -5.97 -12.05 6.17
C ARG A 184 -5.08 -12.14 7.41
N PRO A 185 -5.18 -13.20 8.21
CA PRO A 185 -4.07 -13.56 9.09
C PRO A 185 -2.90 -13.92 8.17
N VAL A 186 -1.97 -13.00 7.98
CA VAL A 186 -0.78 -13.27 7.17
C VAL A 186 0.20 -14.07 8.02
N THR A 187 0.16 -15.38 7.86
CA THR A 187 1.30 -16.29 8.14
C THR A 187 2.11 -16.54 6.86
N ALA A 188 1.90 -15.77 5.80
CA ALA A 188 2.56 -15.97 4.52
C ALA A 188 3.85 -15.15 4.45
N ASN A 189 4.98 -15.85 4.48
CA ASN A 189 6.25 -15.33 4.02
C ASN A 189 6.08 -14.78 2.59
N LEU A 190 6.22 -13.47 2.39
CA LEU A 190 6.34 -12.88 1.05
C LEU A 190 7.70 -13.16 0.38
N ALA A 191 8.50 -14.07 0.94
CA ALA A 191 9.81 -14.47 0.40
C ALA A 191 9.81 -15.79 -0.41
N THR A 192 8.67 -16.43 -0.64
CA THR A 192 8.62 -17.62 -1.52
C THR A 192 7.64 -17.42 -2.66
N LEU A 193 8.16 -16.91 -3.77
CA LEU A 193 7.60 -17.24 -5.09
C LEU A 193 7.61 -18.77 -5.23
N PRO A 194 6.56 -19.41 -5.81
CA PRO A 194 6.75 -20.74 -6.35
C PRO A 194 7.75 -20.62 -7.48
N THR A 195 8.92 -21.25 -7.33
CA THR A 195 9.71 -21.68 -8.49
C THR A 195 8.82 -22.61 -9.30
N GLU A 196 8.11 -22.06 -10.29
CA GLU A 196 7.64 -22.85 -11.42
C GLU A 196 8.87 -23.49 -12.03
N THR A 197 9.01 -24.78 -11.77
CA THR A 197 9.92 -25.63 -12.52
C THR A 197 9.42 -25.61 -13.96
N PRO A 198 10.26 -25.30 -14.97
CA PRO A 198 9.84 -25.38 -16.36
C PRO A 198 9.36 -26.81 -16.63
N GLY A 199 8.05 -26.95 -16.86
CA GLY A 199 7.45 -28.19 -17.29
C GLY A 199 8.13 -28.64 -18.59
N THR A 200 8.72 -29.83 -18.52
CA THR A 200 9.15 -30.61 -19.67
C THR A 200 8.03 -30.60 -20.71
N ALA A 201 8.31 -30.00 -21.86
CA ALA A 201 7.40 -29.95 -22.99
C ALA A 201 6.96 -31.37 -23.37
N LEU A 202 5.66 -31.63 -23.30
CA LEU A 202 5.02 -32.75 -23.96
C LEU A 202 5.27 -32.61 -25.47
N SER A 203 6.08 -33.52 -26.02
CA SER A 203 6.26 -33.65 -27.47
C SER A 203 4.99 -34.25 -28.10
N PRO A 204 4.46 -33.68 -29.19
CA PRO A 204 3.32 -34.27 -29.88
C PRO A 204 3.79 -35.34 -30.88
N GLY A 205 3.21 -36.53 -30.75
CA GLY A 205 2.92 -37.42 -31.88
C GLY A 205 4.09 -38.19 -32.51
N VAL A 206 4.24 -39.45 -32.11
CA VAL A 206 4.59 -40.53 -33.06
C VAL A 206 3.68 -41.73 -32.77
N ARG A 207 2.96 -42.16 -33.81
CA ARG A 207 2.07 -43.32 -33.82
C ARG A 207 2.84 -44.62 -33.60
N ALA A 208 2.18 -45.56 -32.95
CA ALA A 208 2.58 -46.95 -32.79
C ALA A 208 2.97 -47.60 -34.13
N VAL A 209 4.07 -48.35 -34.11
CA VAL A 209 4.32 -49.48 -35.02
C VAL A 209 4.84 -50.62 -34.16
N ALA A 210 4.06 -51.70 -34.11
CA ALA A 210 4.48 -52.98 -33.57
C ALA A 210 5.55 -53.59 -34.47
N ALA A 211 6.64 -54.08 -33.88
CA ALA A 211 7.61 -54.93 -34.57
C ALA A 211 7.84 -56.17 -33.70
N GLU A 212 7.65 -57.31 -34.34
CA GLU A 212 7.66 -58.68 -33.82
C GLU A 212 9.01 -59.08 -33.20
N PRO A 213 9.04 -60.06 -32.28
CA PRO A 213 10.30 -60.66 -31.83
C PRO A 213 10.92 -61.52 -32.95
N PRO A 214 12.25 -61.50 -33.14
CA PRO A 214 12.90 -62.39 -34.10
C PRO A 214 12.83 -63.85 -33.63
N PRO A 215 12.81 -64.80 -34.58
CA PRO A 215 12.94 -66.22 -34.25
C PRO A 215 14.38 -66.52 -33.81
N TRP A 216 14.53 -67.67 -33.14
CA TRP A 216 15.73 -68.32 -32.57
C TRP A 216 16.32 -67.72 -31.29
#